data_AF-A0A8P4K8P3-F1
#
_entry.id   AF-A0A8P4K8P3-F1
#
_cell.length_a   1.000
_cell.length_b   1.000
_cell.length_c   1.000
_cell.angle_alpha   90.00
_cell.angle_beta   90.00
_cell.angle_gamma   90.00
#
_symmetry.space_group_name_H-M   'P 1'
#
loop_
_entity.id
_entity.type
_entity.pdbx_description
1 polymer ?
#
loop_
_entity_poly.entity_id
_entity_poly.type
_entity_poly.pdbx_seq_one_letter_code
_entity_poly.pdbx_strand_id
1 'polypeptide(L)'
;MGYSGKCKDLKTRWNPDSHICVPCPLKPGYEVTPNCGYDDYGGRHEVPHDKCKANTFNDGSTAYCRTCTVCPSGQVTVSECTPTTDTKCRDPRDWTTEAAGRGPSTTQNVSPAFTKASTIQTNRASSLATNAPTVRALPSVTYPHPGSLMQWGLPLAILISIMIAALFACMIYMKRKRGQSTVLSYNRRSSYIKAGFSSLSAPPGNNDLEDILSPSILSAPLQTVLDNLDVLEELVILLDPETHGVKNTKHLASHCSFPSSWITYTYSMKDSKSPLKAVLEGVTSKHPEWAVGHLAKLLRKMERNDAIAVLTKLKLNKMDV
;
A
#
# COMPACT_ATOMS: atom_id res chain seq x y z
N MET A 1 21.20 3.68 -10.03
CA MET A 1 21.33 2.20 -9.92
C MET A 1 20.12 1.70 -9.15
N GLY A 2 19.59 0.52 -9.50
CA GLY A 2 18.46 -0.09 -8.77
C GLY A 2 18.90 -0.74 -7.45
N TYR A 3 17.93 -1.08 -6.61
CA TYR A 3 18.16 -1.71 -5.30
C TYR A 3 18.26 -3.24 -5.37
N SER A 4 17.84 -3.84 -6.48
CA SER A 4 17.88 -5.29 -6.67
C SER A 4 19.09 -5.72 -7.49
N GLY A 5 19.92 -6.58 -6.91
CA GLY A 5 21.00 -7.25 -7.62
C GLY A 5 20.47 -8.35 -8.55
N LYS A 6 19.34 -8.97 -8.19
CA LYS A 6 18.71 -10.07 -8.93
C LYS A 6 17.81 -9.60 -10.06
N CYS A 7 17.04 -8.53 -9.87
CA CYS A 7 16.14 -7.97 -10.87
C CYS A 7 16.75 -6.75 -11.54
N LYS A 8 17.34 -6.97 -12.71
CA LYS A 8 17.99 -5.92 -13.52
C LYS A 8 16.99 -4.94 -14.14
N ASP A 9 15.77 -5.40 -14.44
CA ASP A 9 14.70 -4.50 -14.86
C ASP A 9 14.19 -3.71 -13.65
N LEU A 10 14.41 -2.40 -13.69
CA LEU A 10 14.01 -1.46 -12.64
C LEU A 10 12.49 -1.39 -12.44
N LYS A 11 11.70 -1.89 -13.39
CA LYS A 11 10.23 -1.99 -13.30
C LYS A 11 9.77 -3.25 -12.58
N THR A 12 10.70 -4.07 -12.09
CA THR A 12 10.42 -5.33 -11.40
C THR A 12 11.14 -5.38 -10.05
N ARG A 13 10.61 -6.16 -9.11
CA ARG A 13 11.26 -6.41 -7.81
C ARG A 13 11.42 -7.89 -7.56
N TRP A 14 12.42 -8.25 -6.76
CA TRP A 14 12.61 -9.64 -6.35
C TRP A 14 11.51 -10.06 -5.38
N ASN A 15 10.81 -11.16 -5.69
CA ASN A 15 9.91 -11.81 -4.75
C ASN A 15 10.65 -12.98 -4.07
N PRO A 16 10.93 -12.92 -2.76
CA PRO A 16 11.66 -13.97 -2.05
C PRO A 16 10.86 -15.27 -1.93
N ASP A 17 9.52 -15.22 -1.92
CA ASP A 17 8.68 -16.41 -1.75
C ASP A 17 8.64 -17.26 -3.03
N SER A 18 8.55 -16.59 -4.17
CA SER A 18 8.45 -17.24 -5.49
C SER A 18 9.77 -17.30 -6.24
N HIS A 19 10.84 -16.72 -5.69
CA HIS A 19 12.17 -16.65 -6.30
C HIS A 19 12.18 -16.14 -7.76
N ILE A 20 11.32 -15.17 -8.08
CA ILE A 20 11.22 -14.55 -9.42
C ILE A 20 11.09 -13.03 -9.32
N CYS A 21 11.45 -12.35 -10.40
CA CYS A 21 11.21 -10.92 -10.55
C CYS A 21 9.74 -10.68 -10.93
N VAL A 22 9.03 -9.91 -10.10
CA VAL A 22 7.62 -9.56 -10.33
C VAL A 22 7.49 -8.09 -10.72
N PRO A 23 6.55 -7.73 -11.62
CA PRO A 23 6.33 -6.34 -12.00
C PRO A 23 5.95 -5.46 -10.80
N CYS A 24 6.42 -4.22 -10.84
CA CYS A 24 5.98 -3.20 -9.91
C CYS A 24 4.52 -2.82 -10.16
N PRO A 25 3.75 -2.52 -9.10
CA PRO A 25 2.37 -2.05 -9.26
C PRO A 25 2.38 -0.71 -9.99
N LEU A 26 1.48 -0.52 -10.96
CA LEU A 26 1.29 0.75 -11.65
C LEU A 26 0.24 1.60 -10.94
N LYS A 27 0.39 2.92 -10.99
CA LYS A 27 -0.53 3.88 -10.37
C LYS A 27 -0.69 5.11 -11.28
N PRO A 28 -1.91 5.45 -11.72
CA PRO A 28 -2.14 6.67 -12.49
C PRO A 28 -1.66 7.92 -11.72
N GLY A 29 -0.99 8.84 -12.40
CA GLY A 29 -0.42 10.04 -11.79
C GLY A 29 1.00 9.88 -11.25
N TYR A 30 1.58 8.69 -11.34
CA TYR A 30 2.87 8.36 -10.74
C TYR A 30 3.75 7.53 -11.67
N GLU A 31 5.05 7.63 -11.49
CA GLU A 31 6.04 6.70 -12.02
C GLU A 31 6.54 5.75 -10.93
N VAL A 32 7.02 4.59 -11.36
CA VAL A 32 7.57 3.55 -10.50
C VAL A 32 9.02 3.89 -10.19
N THR A 33 9.34 3.89 -8.89
CA THR A 33 10.72 4.01 -8.43
C THR A 33 11.51 2.72 -8.71
N PRO A 34 12.84 2.77 -8.86
CA PRO A 34 13.65 1.58 -9.11
C PRO A 34 13.30 0.40 -8.20
N ASN A 35 12.99 -0.75 -8.80
CA ASN A 35 12.56 -1.97 -8.11
C ASN A 35 11.41 -1.76 -7.11
N CYS A 36 10.55 -0.76 -7.36
CA CYS A 36 9.49 -0.28 -6.47
C CYS A 36 9.96 0.00 -5.03
N GLY A 37 11.22 0.43 -4.90
CA GLY A 37 11.89 0.76 -3.65
C GLY A 37 12.34 -0.45 -2.83
N TYR A 38 12.35 -1.67 -3.39
CA TYR A 38 12.72 -2.89 -2.68
C TYR A 38 14.09 -3.44 -3.09
N ASP A 39 14.85 -3.93 -2.11
CA ASP A 39 16.03 -4.76 -2.33
C ASP A 39 15.72 -6.26 -2.44
N ASP A 40 16.76 -7.07 -2.66
CA ASP A 40 16.67 -8.54 -2.82
C ASP A 40 16.23 -9.29 -1.55
N TYR A 41 16.23 -8.63 -0.39
CA TYR A 41 15.89 -9.19 0.92
C TYR A 41 14.50 -8.72 1.41
N GLY A 42 13.82 -7.88 0.63
CA GLY A 42 12.52 -7.32 0.98
C GLY A 42 12.60 -6.04 1.83
N GLY A 43 13.79 -5.50 2.05
CA GLY A 43 13.98 -4.20 2.66
C GLY A 43 13.48 -3.08 1.74
N ARG A 44 12.90 -2.03 2.33
CA ARG A 44 12.39 -0.86 1.61
C ARG A 44 13.36 0.31 1.77
N HIS A 45 13.85 0.84 0.65
CA HIS A 45 14.76 1.99 0.57
C HIS A 45 14.01 3.29 0.26
N GLU A 46 12.93 3.21 -0.52
CA GLU A 46 12.10 4.35 -0.88
C GLU A 46 10.63 3.98 -1.08
N VAL A 47 9.79 5.01 -1.25
CA VAL A 47 8.39 4.84 -1.64
C VAL A 47 8.32 4.20 -3.04
N PRO A 48 7.29 3.38 -3.34
CA PRO A 48 7.24 2.63 -4.60
C PRO A 48 6.90 3.48 -5.83
N HIS A 49 6.46 4.73 -5.62
CA HIS A 49 5.90 5.60 -6.63
C HIS A 49 6.27 7.06 -6.39
N ASP A 50 6.69 7.74 -7.46
CA ASP A 50 6.94 9.18 -7.48
C ASP A 50 5.91 9.89 -8.34
N LYS A 51 5.43 11.05 -7.89
CA LYS A 51 4.38 11.79 -8.61
C LYS A 51 4.93 12.32 -9.95
N CYS A 52 4.11 12.26 -11.00
CA CYS A 52 4.48 12.87 -12.27
C CYS A 52 4.80 14.36 -12.09
N LYS A 53 5.87 14.78 -12.76
CA LYS A 53 6.34 16.17 -12.77
C LYS A 53 5.40 17.04 -13.61
N ALA A 54 5.57 18.36 -13.51
CA ALA A 54 4.84 19.28 -14.36
C ALA A 54 5.04 18.93 -15.85
N ASN A 55 3.98 19.04 -16.65
CA ASN A 55 3.94 18.69 -18.07
C ASN A 55 4.23 17.22 -18.39
N THR A 56 4.10 16.31 -17.42
CA THR A 56 4.11 14.88 -17.65
C THR A 56 2.87 14.20 -17.08
N PHE A 57 2.50 13.06 -17.65
CA PHE A 57 1.34 12.29 -17.24
C PHE A 57 1.66 10.79 -17.21
N ASN A 58 0.89 10.05 -16.43
CA ASN A 58 0.80 8.61 -16.52
C ASN A 58 -0.65 8.20 -16.27
N ASP A 59 -1.29 7.59 -17.26
CA ASP A 59 -2.65 7.05 -17.16
C ASP A 59 -2.72 5.71 -16.42
N GLY A 60 -1.58 5.20 -15.95
CA GLY A 60 -1.44 3.90 -15.30
C GLY A 60 -1.13 2.76 -16.26
N SER A 61 -0.97 3.02 -17.56
CA SER A 61 -0.60 2.01 -18.57
C SER A 61 0.90 1.73 -18.60
N THR A 62 1.74 2.66 -18.13
CA THR A 62 3.20 2.55 -18.16
C THR A 62 3.85 2.70 -16.79
N ALA A 63 5.10 2.25 -16.67
CA ALA A 63 5.87 2.39 -15.43
C ALA A 63 6.40 3.81 -15.20
N TYR A 64 6.55 4.62 -16.26
CA TYR A 64 7.14 5.95 -16.17
C TYR A 64 6.18 7.02 -16.69
N CYS A 65 6.30 8.23 -16.17
CA CYS A 65 5.56 9.36 -16.67
C CYS A 65 6.06 9.75 -18.06
N ARG A 66 5.13 10.11 -18.94
CA ARG A 66 5.38 10.53 -20.31
C ARG A 66 5.16 12.03 -20.43
N THR A 67 5.92 12.69 -21.29
CA THR A 67 5.69 14.10 -21.60
C THR A 67 4.33 14.28 -22.24
N CYS A 68 3.60 15.30 -21.79
CA CYS A 68 2.32 15.65 -22.38
C CYS A 68 2.50 16.12 -23.83
N THR A 69 1.55 15.74 -24.67
CA THR A 69 1.44 16.16 -26.06
C THR A 69 1.21 17.66 -26.13
N VAL A 70 1.89 18.32 -27.06
CA VAL A 70 1.68 19.73 -27.37
C VAL A 70 0.86 19.79 -28.66
N CYS A 71 -0.26 20.54 -28.63
CA CYS A 71 -1.12 20.63 -29.79
C CYS A 71 -0.41 21.34 -30.95
N PRO A 72 -0.38 20.72 -32.15
CA PRO A 72 0.14 21.35 -33.35
C PRO A 72 -0.55 22.68 -33.69
N SER A 73 0.16 23.55 -34.41
CA SER A 73 -0.39 24.82 -34.87
C SER A 73 -1.67 24.62 -35.68
N GLY A 74 -2.75 25.29 -35.28
CA GLY A 74 -4.07 25.18 -35.90
C GLY A 74 -5.03 24.22 -35.20
N GLN A 75 -4.57 23.42 -34.23
CA GLN A 75 -5.44 22.62 -33.37
C GLN A 75 -5.78 23.36 -32.07
N VAL A 76 -6.97 23.09 -31.54
CA VAL A 76 -7.43 23.64 -30.25
C VAL A 76 -7.22 22.60 -29.17
N THR A 77 -6.69 23.03 -28.03
CA THR A 77 -6.65 22.21 -26.81
C THR A 77 -8.06 22.03 -26.27
N VAL A 78 -8.54 20.79 -26.28
CA VAL A 78 -9.85 20.42 -25.72
C VAL A 78 -9.74 20.07 -24.24
N SER A 79 -8.62 19.48 -23.85
CA SER A 79 -8.32 19.09 -22.47
C SER A 79 -6.88 19.41 -22.18
N GLU A 80 -6.65 20.09 -21.06
CA GLU A 80 -5.30 20.31 -20.56
C GLU A 80 -4.67 19.02 -20.06
N CYS A 81 -3.33 19.02 -20.03
CA CYS A 81 -2.51 17.97 -19.43
C CYS A 81 -2.76 17.91 -17.92
N THR A 82 -2.98 16.71 -17.40
CA THR A 82 -3.04 16.45 -15.95
C THR A 82 -2.03 15.36 -15.60
N PRO A 83 -1.67 15.16 -14.32
CA PRO A 83 -0.79 14.05 -13.94
C PRO A 83 -1.28 12.67 -14.42
N THR A 84 -2.59 12.51 -14.65
CA THR A 84 -3.21 11.25 -15.04
C THR A 84 -3.62 11.17 -16.51
N THR A 85 -3.63 12.28 -17.24
CA THR A 85 -4.17 12.32 -18.60
C THR A 85 -3.35 13.24 -19.50
N ASP A 86 -3.12 12.79 -20.73
CA ASP A 86 -2.49 13.61 -21.75
C ASP A 86 -3.35 14.80 -22.19
N THR A 87 -2.73 15.81 -22.78
CA THR A 87 -3.39 16.87 -23.54
C THR A 87 -4.21 16.27 -24.68
N LYS A 88 -5.46 16.71 -24.86
CA LYS A 88 -6.26 16.35 -26.02
C LYS A 88 -6.38 17.52 -26.97
N CYS A 89 -6.03 17.29 -28.22
CA CYS A 89 -6.10 18.27 -29.30
C CYS A 89 -7.25 17.92 -30.25
N ARG A 90 -7.87 18.93 -30.87
CA ARG A 90 -8.91 18.75 -31.88
C ARG A 90 -8.74 19.74 -33.01
N ASP A 91 -9.05 19.29 -34.22
CA ASP A 91 -9.09 20.15 -35.38
C ASP A 91 -10.37 21.04 -35.37
N PRO A 92 -10.25 22.36 -35.59
CA PRO A 92 -11.39 23.29 -35.62
C PRO A 92 -12.45 22.94 -36.68
N ARG A 93 -12.09 22.12 -37.68
CA ARG A 93 -12.98 21.70 -38.77
C ARG A 93 -14.01 20.65 -38.34
N ASP A 94 -13.81 20.01 -37.18
CA ASP A 94 -14.71 18.99 -36.63
C ASP A 94 -15.86 19.60 -35.80
N TRP A 95 -16.08 20.92 -35.84
CA TRP A 95 -17.16 21.58 -35.10
C TRP A 95 -18.56 21.39 -35.70
N THR A 96 -18.67 20.69 -36.83
CA THR A 96 -19.97 20.45 -37.47
C THR A 96 -20.52 19.08 -37.10
N THR A 97 -21.67 19.11 -36.41
CA THR A 97 -22.63 18.01 -36.23
C THR A 97 -22.47 17.11 -35.01
N GLU A 98 -22.82 17.61 -33.82
CA GLU A 98 -23.39 16.77 -32.75
C GLU A 98 -24.46 17.57 -31.97
N ALA A 99 -25.51 17.96 -32.68
CA ALA A 99 -26.76 18.42 -32.08
C ALA A 99 -27.92 18.06 -33.00
N ALA A 100 -28.31 16.77 -33.03
CA ALA A 100 -29.69 16.29 -33.21
C ALA A 100 -29.73 14.79 -33.56
N GLY A 101 -30.34 14.00 -32.66
CA GLY A 101 -31.43 13.09 -33.03
C GLY A 101 -31.14 11.67 -33.56
N ARG A 102 -31.67 10.70 -32.80
CA ARG A 102 -32.31 9.42 -33.24
C ARG A 102 -31.40 8.29 -33.80
N GLY A 103 -31.39 7.15 -33.12
CA GLY A 103 -30.83 5.86 -33.61
C GLY A 103 -31.74 5.16 -34.63
N PRO A 104 -31.69 3.81 -34.83
CA PRO A 104 -30.74 2.77 -34.39
C PRO A 104 -30.11 1.97 -35.57
N SER A 105 -29.32 0.91 -35.28
CA SER A 105 -28.86 -0.17 -36.22
C SER A 105 -27.76 0.25 -37.23
N THR A 106 -26.77 -0.53 -37.68
CA THR A 106 -26.40 -1.96 -37.67
C THR A 106 -24.92 -2.08 -38.05
N THR A 107 -24.27 -3.14 -37.57
CA THR A 107 -23.08 -3.87 -38.07
C THR A 107 -22.37 -3.38 -39.35
N GLN A 108 -21.03 -3.28 -39.33
CA GLN A 108 -20.17 -3.90 -40.34
C GLN A 108 -18.68 -3.96 -39.96
N ASN A 109 -18.14 -5.18 -40.06
CA ASN A 109 -16.72 -5.53 -40.10
C ASN A 109 -15.98 -4.80 -41.22
N VAL A 110 -14.78 -4.27 -40.94
CA VAL A 110 -13.68 -4.21 -41.92
C VAL A 110 -12.34 -4.33 -41.19
N SER A 111 -11.63 -5.45 -41.40
CA SER A 111 -10.16 -5.50 -41.27
C SER A 111 -9.52 -4.83 -42.50
N PRO A 112 -8.26 -4.39 -42.38
CA PRO A 112 -7.28 -4.97 -43.30
C PRO A 112 -5.96 -5.35 -42.62
N ALA A 113 -5.27 -6.30 -43.25
CA ALA A 113 -3.99 -6.87 -42.86
C ALA A 113 -2.83 -6.33 -43.73
N PHE A 114 -1.59 -6.57 -43.26
CA PHE A 114 -0.30 -6.56 -44.01
C PHE A 114 0.22 -5.16 -44.45
N THR A 115 1.52 -4.77 -44.39
CA THR A 115 2.78 -5.49 -44.65
C THR A 115 4.03 -4.66 -44.22
N LYS A 116 5.07 -5.38 -43.75
CA LYS A 116 6.54 -5.23 -43.88
C LYS A 116 7.36 -4.04 -43.33
N ALA A 117 8.48 -4.48 -42.77
CA ALA A 117 9.67 -3.78 -42.29
C ALA A 117 10.52 -3.13 -43.40
N SER A 118 11.35 -2.17 -43.00
CA SER A 118 12.45 -1.62 -43.81
C SER A 118 13.75 -1.56 -43.02
N THR A 119 14.82 -1.98 -43.69
CA THR A 119 16.23 -2.07 -43.27
C THR A 119 17.01 -0.91 -43.90
N ILE A 120 17.97 -0.33 -43.18
CA ILE A 120 19.02 0.55 -43.74
C ILE A 120 20.40 0.05 -43.27
N GLN A 121 21.09 -0.69 -44.15
CA GLN A 121 22.44 -0.47 -44.74
C GLN A 121 23.38 0.57 -44.05
N THR A 122 24.72 0.53 -43.99
CA THR A 122 25.85 -0.12 -44.71
C THR A 122 27.11 0.15 -43.81
N ASN A 123 28.16 -0.66 -43.69
CA ASN A 123 29.30 -0.79 -44.62
C ASN A 123 30.31 -1.83 -44.12
N ARG A 124 30.97 -2.46 -45.09
CA ARG A 124 31.86 -3.62 -45.03
C ARG A 124 33.22 -3.23 -45.61
N ALA A 125 34.31 -3.73 -45.03
CA ALA A 125 35.54 -4.26 -45.67
C ALA A 125 36.59 -4.51 -44.57
N SER A 126 36.94 -5.76 -44.22
CA SER A 126 37.82 -6.73 -44.92
C SER A 126 39.32 -6.45 -44.76
N SER A 127 40.02 -7.33 -44.04
CA SER A 127 41.01 -8.25 -44.64
C SER A 127 41.62 -9.18 -43.58
N LEU A 128 41.96 -10.38 -44.04
CA LEU A 128 42.44 -11.55 -43.34
C LEU A 128 43.93 -11.73 -43.71
N ALA A 129 44.81 -12.02 -42.75
CA ALA A 129 46.06 -12.72 -43.05
C ALA A 129 46.65 -13.42 -41.81
N THR A 130 46.81 -14.72 -42.00
CA THR A 130 47.53 -15.76 -41.25
C THR A 130 48.99 -15.38 -40.92
N ASN A 131 49.53 -15.86 -39.78
CA ASN A 131 50.80 -16.59 -39.66
C ASN A 131 51.12 -16.98 -38.21
N ALA A 132 51.47 -18.26 -38.00
CA ALA A 132 52.10 -18.80 -36.78
C ALA A 132 53.62 -18.50 -36.79
N PRO A 133 54.33 -18.55 -35.64
CA PRO A 133 55.08 -19.78 -35.29
C PRO A 133 55.29 -20.09 -33.78
N THR A 134 55.24 -21.38 -33.45
CA THR A 134 56.19 -22.26 -32.70
C THR A 134 57.03 -21.74 -31.49
N VAL A 135 56.69 -22.26 -30.28
CA VAL A 135 57.51 -22.87 -29.18
C VAL A 135 58.68 -22.09 -28.51
N ARG A 136 58.61 -21.84 -27.17
CA ARG A 136 59.46 -22.44 -26.08
C ARG A 136 59.37 -21.74 -24.70
N ALA A 137 59.27 -22.59 -23.67
CA ALA A 137 59.86 -22.58 -22.32
C ALA A 137 59.42 -21.55 -21.23
N LEU A 138 59.03 -22.13 -20.07
CA LEU A 138 58.91 -21.52 -18.73
C LEU A 138 60.28 -21.09 -18.15
N PRO A 139 60.27 -20.22 -17.12
CA PRO A 139 60.54 -20.75 -15.78
C PRO A 139 59.57 -20.28 -14.68
N SER A 140 59.45 -21.20 -13.72
CA SER A 140 58.90 -21.17 -12.36
C SER A 140 58.89 -19.84 -11.60
N VAL A 141 57.73 -19.52 -11.01
CA VAL A 141 57.60 -18.62 -9.85
C VAL A 141 57.38 -19.47 -8.60
N THR A 142 58.30 -19.30 -7.66
CA THR A 142 58.39 -19.92 -6.34
C THR A 142 57.24 -19.50 -5.42
N TYR A 143 56.57 -20.47 -4.82
CA TYR A 143 55.68 -20.27 -3.66
C TYR A 143 56.51 -20.06 -2.39
N PRO A 144 56.20 -19.09 -1.52
CA PRO A 144 56.62 -19.13 -0.13
C PRO A 144 55.66 -19.99 0.69
N HIS A 145 56.22 -20.94 1.44
CA HIS A 145 55.55 -21.73 2.47
C HIS A 145 54.92 -20.84 3.58
N PRO A 146 53.78 -21.23 4.16
CA PRO A 146 53.26 -20.64 5.38
C PRO A 146 53.79 -21.42 6.59
N GLY A 147 54.60 -20.76 7.42
CA GLY A 147 55.09 -21.31 8.68
C GLY A 147 54.91 -20.30 9.80
N SER A 148 54.09 -20.68 10.79
CA SER A 148 54.17 -20.23 12.18
C SER A 148 53.58 -18.85 12.56
N LEU A 149 52.24 -18.73 12.60
CA LEU A 149 51.51 -17.90 13.58
C LEU A 149 50.08 -18.43 13.81
N MET A 150 49.87 -19.73 14.08
CA MET A 150 48.51 -20.22 14.38
C MET A 150 48.51 -21.36 15.41
N GLN A 151 48.97 -21.07 16.64
CA GLN A 151 48.74 -21.98 17.77
C GLN A 151 47.46 -21.62 18.57
N TRP A 152 46.92 -20.41 18.42
CA TRP A 152 45.71 -19.95 19.15
C TRP A 152 44.49 -19.69 18.27
N GLY A 153 44.62 -19.73 16.94
CA GLY A 153 43.51 -19.46 16.02
C GLY A 153 42.42 -20.53 16.06
N LEU A 154 42.80 -21.79 16.30
CA LEU A 154 41.85 -22.90 16.36
C LEU A 154 40.94 -22.85 17.60
N PRO A 155 41.44 -22.69 18.84
CA PRO A 155 40.56 -22.55 20.00
C PRO A 155 39.72 -21.25 19.95
N LEU A 156 40.25 -20.15 19.41
CA LEU A 156 39.48 -18.90 19.25
C LEU A 156 38.35 -19.05 18.23
N ALA A 157 38.61 -19.73 17.11
CA ALA A 157 37.59 -19.99 16.09
C ALA A 157 36.47 -20.90 16.63
N ILE A 158 36.82 -21.88 17.48
CA ILE A 158 35.84 -22.75 18.14
C ILE A 158 34.97 -21.94 19.11
N LEU A 159 35.57 -21.06 19.94
CA LEU A 159 34.81 -20.19 20.85
C LEU A 159 33.87 -19.24 20.10
N ILE A 160 34.34 -18.63 19.01
CA ILE A 160 33.52 -17.76 18.16
C ILE A 160 32.37 -18.55 17.52
N SER A 161 32.63 -19.77 17.05
CA SER A 161 31.61 -20.65 16.47
C SER A 161 30.52 -21.00 17.49
N ILE A 162 30.89 -21.31 18.74
CA ILE A 162 29.95 -21.60 19.83
C ILE A 162 29.11 -20.37 20.16
N MET A 163 29.73 -19.19 20.27
CA MET A 163 29.01 -17.93 20.53
C MET A 163 28.01 -17.61 19.42
N ILE A 164 28.39 -17.79 18.16
CA ILE A 164 27.50 -17.59 17.00
C ILE A 164 26.34 -18.60 17.03
N ALA A 165 26.60 -19.88 17.30
CA ALA A 165 25.56 -20.89 17.42
C ALA A 165 24.57 -20.59 18.55
N ALA A 166 25.06 -20.11 19.70
CA ALA A 166 24.22 -19.68 20.83
C ALA A 166 23.38 -18.45 20.47
N LEU A 167 23.92 -17.48 19.73
CA LEU A 167 23.17 -16.33 19.23
C LEU A 167 22.09 -16.74 18.23
N PHE A 168 22.39 -17.66 17.30
CA PHE A 168 21.38 -18.20 16.38
C PHE A 168 20.29 -18.97 17.13
N ALA A 169 20.65 -19.79 18.11
CA ALA A 169 19.69 -20.49 18.95
C ALA A 169 18.84 -19.51 19.77
N CYS A 170 19.44 -18.44 20.31
CA CYS A 170 18.74 -17.38 21.04
C CYS A 170 17.79 -16.60 20.12
N MET A 171 18.21 -16.27 18.90
CA MET A 171 17.36 -15.63 17.88
C MET A 171 16.19 -16.51 17.46
N ILE A 172 16.41 -17.82 17.30
CA ILE A 172 15.34 -18.81 17.02
C ILE A 172 14.40 -18.93 18.22
N TYR A 173 14.92 -18.94 19.44
CA TYR A 173 14.13 -18.99 20.67
C TYR A 173 13.29 -17.72 20.86
N MET A 174 13.88 -16.54 20.65
CA MET A 174 13.19 -15.24 20.66
C MET A 174 12.14 -15.16 19.54
N LYS A 175 12.43 -15.66 18.32
CA LYS A 175 11.45 -15.76 17.22
C LYS A 175 10.33 -16.75 17.53
N ARG A 176 10.61 -17.90 18.14
CA ARG A 176 9.58 -18.87 18.58
C ARG A 176 8.69 -18.28 19.67
N LYS A 177 9.26 -17.55 20.64
CA LYS A 177 8.48 -16.85 21.68
C LYS A 177 7.65 -15.70 21.13
N ARG A 178 8.12 -15.02 20.05
CA ARG A 178 7.36 -14.00 19.30
C ARG A 178 6.29 -14.61 18.37
N GLY A 179 6.54 -15.83 17.89
CA GLY A 179 5.60 -16.64 17.09
C GLY A 179 4.49 -17.30 17.91
N GLN A 180 4.71 -17.64 19.18
CA GLN A 180 3.68 -18.26 20.03
C GLN A 180 2.58 -17.28 20.49
N SER A 181 2.82 -15.97 20.46
CA SER A 181 1.76 -14.96 20.70
C SER A 181 1.02 -14.55 19.40
N THR A 182 1.42 -15.09 18.24
CA THR A 182 0.81 -14.78 16.93
C THR A 182 0.22 -16.00 16.22
N VAL A 183 0.23 -17.17 16.84
CA VAL A 183 -0.46 -18.37 16.33
C VAL A 183 -1.83 -18.49 16.99
N LEU A 184 -2.80 -17.79 16.41
CA LEU A 184 -4.20 -18.22 16.42
C LEU A 184 -4.62 -18.39 14.96
N SER A 185 -4.34 -19.60 14.47
CA SER A 185 -4.97 -20.33 13.36
C SER A 185 -5.72 -19.51 12.29
N TYR A 186 -5.04 -19.22 11.18
CA TYR A 186 -5.72 -19.08 9.89
C TYR A 186 -6.15 -20.48 9.41
N ASN A 187 -7.29 -20.96 9.93
CA ASN A 187 -8.05 -22.00 9.24
C ASN A 187 -9.01 -21.32 8.27
N ARG A 188 -8.67 -21.46 6.99
CA ARG A 188 -9.60 -21.39 5.85
C ARG A 188 -10.76 -22.35 6.14
N ARG A 189 -11.89 -21.84 6.67
CA ARG A 189 -13.15 -22.60 6.72
C ARG A 189 -14.25 -21.86 5.97
N SER A 190 -14.67 -22.53 4.91
CA SER A 190 -15.86 -22.34 4.13
C SER A 190 -17.11 -22.08 4.98
N SER A 191 -17.96 -21.17 4.48
CA SER A 191 -19.42 -21.10 4.63
C SER A 191 -20.03 -21.35 6.02
N TYR A 192 -20.46 -20.28 6.68
CA TYR A 192 -21.68 -20.30 7.49
C TYR A 192 -22.54 -19.08 7.13
N ILE A 193 -23.64 -19.38 6.43
CA ILE A 193 -24.88 -18.60 6.42
C ILE A 193 -25.58 -18.83 7.77
N LYS A 194 -26.25 -17.78 8.27
CA LYS A 194 -27.18 -17.71 9.43
C LYS A 194 -26.52 -17.81 10.81
N ALA A 195 -26.95 -17.08 11.84
CA ALA A 195 -28.12 -16.22 12.04
C ALA A 195 -27.83 -15.23 13.17
N GLY A 196 -28.57 -14.12 13.19
CA GLY A 196 -29.08 -13.55 14.43
C GLY A 196 -28.10 -12.75 15.27
N PHE A 197 -28.45 -11.47 15.45
CA PHE A 197 -28.05 -10.66 16.58
C PHE A 197 -27.99 -11.49 17.87
N SER A 198 -26.79 -11.64 18.43
CA SER A 198 -26.66 -11.89 19.86
C SER A 198 -26.81 -10.54 20.55
N SER A 199 -28.01 -10.28 21.05
CA SER A 199 -28.27 -9.22 22.03
C SER A 199 -27.23 -9.34 23.13
N LEU A 200 -26.42 -8.30 23.32
CA LEU A 200 -25.51 -8.18 24.44
C LEU A 200 -26.34 -8.13 25.72
N SER A 201 -26.51 -9.28 26.37
CA SER A 201 -26.87 -9.36 27.77
C SER A 201 -25.82 -8.58 28.57
N ALA A 202 -26.25 -7.49 29.19
CA ALA A 202 -25.41 -6.59 29.96
C ALA A 202 -24.79 -7.33 31.17
N PRO A 203 -23.46 -7.36 31.32
CA PRO A 203 -22.83 -7.66 32.59
C PRO A 203 -23.05 -6.48 33.57
N PRO A 204 -23.22 -6.73 34.88
CA PRO A 204 -23.40 -5.69 35.88
C PRO A 204 -22.04 -5.00 36.14
N GLY A 205 -21.81 -3.85 35.50
CA GLY A 205 -20.62 -3.02 35.72
C GLY A 205 -20.68 -1.65 35.03
N ASN A 206 -21.88 -1.14 34.73
CA ASN A 206 -22.07 0.04 33.87
C ASN A 206 -21.95 1.41 34.56
N ASN A 207 -21.75 1.48 35.87
CA ASN A 207 -21.89 2.75 36.59
C ASN A 207 -20.72 3.73 36.36
N ASP A 208 -19.54 3.24 35.95
CA ASP A 208 -18.34 4.08 35.81
C ASP A 208 -18.39 5.04 34.60
N LEU A 209 -19.27 4.78 33.64
CA LEU A 209 -19.41 5.63 32.45
C LEU A 209 -20.43 6.75 32.66
N GLU A 210 -21.46 6.51 33.48
CA GLU A 210 -22.45 7.51 33.88
C GLU A 210 -21.86 8.60 34.79
N ASP A 211 -20.75 8.29 35.49
CA ASP A 211 -20.00 9.25 36.31
C ASP A 211 -19.15 10.23 35.47
N ILE A 212 -18.74 9.82 34.26
CA ILE A 212 -17.85 10.60 33.38
C ILE A 212 -18.61 11.31 32.25
N LEU A 213 -19.66 10.68 31.72
CA LEU A 213 -20.49 11.23 30.65
C LEU A 213 -21.91 11.45 31.17
N SER A 214 -22.50 12.61 30.88
CA SER A 214 -23.86 12.88 31.31
C SER A 214 -24.84 11.86 30.71
N PRO A 215 -25.90 11.46 31.44
CA PRO A 215 -26.87 10.47 30.94
C PRO A 215 -27.54 10.87 29.62
N SER A 216 -27.69 12.18 29.39
CA SER A 216 -28.20 12.72 28.14
C SER A 216 -27.25 12.50 26.97
N ILE A 217 -25.93 12.65 27.16
CA ILE A 217 -24.93 12.33 26.12
C ILE A 217 -24.94 10.84 25.84
N LEU A 218 -24.94 9.99 26.88
CA LEU A 218 -24.90 8.53 26.71
C LEU A 218 -26.08 7.96 25.92
N SER A 219 -27.26 8.56 26.07
CA SER A 219 -28.50 8.18 25.39
C SER A 219 -28.68 8.84 24.02
N ALA A 220 -27.88 9.85 23.68
CA ALA A 220 -27.97 10.52 22.39
C ALA A 220 -27.62 9.57 21.23
N PRO A 221 -28.26 9.71 20.06
CA PRO A 221 -27.92 8.90 18.89
C PRO A 221 -26.45 9.07 18.50
N LEU A 222 -25.82 8.00 18.00
CA LEU A 222 -24.42 8.08 17.55
C LEU A 222 -24.23 9.11 16.42
N GLN A 223 -25.29 9.41 15.66
CA GLN A 223 -25.30 10.46 14.65
C GLN A 223 -24.91 11.84 15.23
N THR A 224 -25.20 12.12 16.49
CA THR A 224 -24.80 13.37 17.16
C THR A 224 -23.28 13.58 17.17
N VAL A 225 -22.48 12.49 17.19
CA VAL A 225 -21.01 12.58 17.07
C VAL A 225 -20.59 12.97 15.66
N LEU A 226 -21.28 12.45 14.64
CA LEU A 226 -21.00 12.79 13.23
C LEU A 226 -21.39 14.23 12.90
N ASP A 227 -22.45 14.74 13.53
CA ASP A 227 -22.96 16.09 13.30
C ASP A 227 -22.15 17.17 14.06
N ASN A 228 -21.46 16.80 15.15
CA ASN A 228 -20.59 17.69 15.89
C ASN A 228 -19.16 17.64 15.32
N LEU A 229 -18.86 18.54 14.37
CA LEU A 229 -17.60 18.55 13.63
C LEU A 229 -16.36 18.69 14.53
N ASP A 230 -16.42 19.52 15.58
CA ASP A 230 -15.30 19.74 16.51
C ASP A 230 -14.94 18.45 17.26
N VAL A 231 -15.94 17.75 17.81
CA VAL A 231 -15.75 16.47 18.50
C VAL A 231 -15.29 15.39 17.52
N LEU A 232 -15.88 15.34 16.33
CA LEU A 232 -15.49 14.37 15.31
C LEU A 232 -14.02 14.55 14.91
N GLU A 233 -13.59 15.78 14.62
CA GLU A 233 -12.21 16.08 14.21
C GLU A 233 -11.20 15.71 15.31
N GLU A 234 -11.50 16.03 16.57
CA GLU A 234 -10.62 15.67 17.68
C GLU A 234 -10.53 14.15 17.87
N LEU A 235 -11.65 13.44 17.73
CA LEU A 235 -11.63 11.97 17.74
C LEU A 235 -10.85 11.39 16.56
N VAL A 236 -10.93 12.01 15.37
CA VAL A 236 -10.16 11.62 14.18
C VAL A 236 -8.66 11.76 14.46
N ILE A 237 -8.22 12.89 15.02
CA ILE A 237 -6.82 13.13 15.38
C ILE A 237 -6.32 12.07 16.37
N LEU A 238 -7.16 11.66 17.30
CA LEU A 238 -6.81 10.66 18.32
C LEU A 238 -6.81 9.23 17.77
N LEU A 239 -7.81 8.84 16.99
CA LEU A 239 -8.09 7.43 16.69
C LEU A 239 -7.62 6.98 15.30
N ASP A 240 -7.46 7.88 14.32
CA ASP A 240 -7.03 7.47 12.98
C ASP A 240 -5.54 7.17 12.83
N PRO A 241 -4.61 7.85 13.52
CA PRO A 241 -3.19 7.54 13.41
C PRO A 241 -2.84 6.08 13.73
N GLU A 242 -1.84 5.58 13.01
CA GLU A 242 -1.26 4.25 13.26
C GLU A 242 0.00 4.40 14.11
N THR A 243 -0.19 4.43 15.43
CA THR A 243 0.89 4.43 16.41
C THR A 243 1.10 3.02 16.96
N HIS A 244 2.36 2.59 17.06
CA HIS A 244 2.66 1.26 17.58
C HIS A 244 2.25 1.13 19.04
N GLY A 245 1.48 0.09 19.37
CA GLY A 245 1.06 -0.24 20.73
C GLY A 245 -0.19 0.50 21.23
N VAL A 246 -0.78 1.40 20.44
CA VAL A 246 -2.03 2.10 20.79
C VAL A 246 -3.16 1.60 19.91
N LYS A 247 -4.30 1.25 20.51
CA LYS A 247 -5.49 0.81 19.79
C LYS A 247 -6.12 2.02 19.07
N ASN A 248 -6.54 1.81 17.83
CA ASN A 248 -6.96 2.87 16.91
C ASN A 248 -8.24 2.46 16.16
N THR A 249 -8.67 3.23 15.15
CA THR A 249 -9.90 2.97 14.41
C THR A 249 -9.99 1.55 13.83
N LYS A 250 -8.87 0.89 13.46
CA LYS A 250 -8.89 -0.52 13.01
C LYS A 250 -9.50 -1.46 14.06
N HIS A 251 -9.15 -1.22 15.32
CA HIS A 251 -9.60 -2.02 16.45
C HIS A 251 -11.08 -1.72 16.75
N LEU A 252 -11.48 -0.45 16.62
CA LEU A 252 -12.87 -0.03 16.80
C LEU A 252 -13.76 -0.70 15.74
N ALA A 253 -13.35 -0.62 14.48
CA ALA A 253 -14.06 -1.22 13.36
C ALA A 253 -14.21 -2.74 13.52
N SER A 254 -13.16 -3.41 14.02
CA SER A 254 -13.23 -4.84 14.34
C SER A 254 -14.27 -5.13 15.43
N HIS A 255 -14.33 -4.31 16.49
CA HIS A 255 -15.36 -4.43 17.52
C HIS A 255 -16.78 -4.13 17.00
N CYS A 256 -16.91 -3.30 15.96
CA CYS A 256 -18.16 -3.06 15.23
C CYS A 256 -18.43 -4.12 14.15
N SER A 257 -17.72 -5.25 14.15
CA SER A 257 -17.89 -6.37 13.22
C SER A 257 -17.72 -6.00 11.73
N PHE A 258 -16.87 -5.02 11.42
CA PHE A 258 -16.45 -4.80 10.03
C PHE A 258 -15.41 -5.85 9.60
N PRO A 259 -15.49 -6.38 8.36
CA PRO A 259 -14.53 -7.36 7.89
C PRO A 259 -13.15 -6.72 7.69
N SER A 260 -12.10 -7.50 7.90
CA SER A 260 -10.71 -7.04 7.78
C SER A 260 -10.40 -6.41 6.41
N SER A 261 -10.94 -6.97 5.33
CA SER A 261 -10.79 -6.42 3.97
C SER A 261 -11.35 -5.00 3.85
N TRP A 262 -12.50 -4.73 4.46
CA TRP A 262 -13.11 -3.40 4.46
C TRP A 262 -12.29 -2.44 5.33
N ILE A 263 -11.81 -2.87 6.49
CA ILE A 263 -10.94 -2.07 7.37
C ILE A 263 -9.62 -1.70 6.67
N THR A 264 -9.03 -2.63 5.93
CA THR A 264 -7.82 -2.34 5.13
C THR A 264 -8.12 -1.33 4.02
N TYR A 265 -9.25 -1.48 3.33
CA TYR A 265 -9.66 -0.57 2.28
C TYR A 265 -9.92 0.85 2.81
N THR A 266 -10.63 1.01 3.93
CA THR A 266 -10.87 2.34 4.53
C THR A 266 -9.58 3.04 4.90
N TYR A 267 -8.62 2.33 5.49
CA TYR A 267 -7.30 2.88 5.79
C TYR A 267 -6.45 3.18 4.57
N SER A 268 -6.67 2.51 3.44
CA SER A 268 -6.00 2.85 2.18
C SER A 268 -6.43 4.20 1.61
N MET A 269 -7.59 4.73 2.05
CA MET A 269 -8.13 6.03 1.63
C MET A 269 -7.90 7.15 2.67
N LYS A 270 -7.15 6.88 3.75
CA LYS A 270 -7.01 7.76 4.91
C LYS A 270 -6.50 9.16 4.58
N ASP A 271 -5.74 9.31 3.49
CA ASP A 271 -5.20 10.60 3.04
C ASP A 271 -6.28 11.56 2.52
N SER A 272 -7.48 11.06 2.24
CA SER A 272 -8.60 11.86 1.70
C SER A 272 -9.91 11.69 2.49
N LYS A 273 -10.06 10.58 3.23
CA LYS A 273 -11.27 10.25 3.98
C LYS A 273 -10.88 9.63 5.31
N SER A 274 -11.36 10.19 6.41
CA SER A 274 -11.13 9.63 7.75
C SER A 274 -11.69 8.20 7.86
N PRO A 275 -10.85 7.21 8.24
CA PRO A 275 -11.33 5.88 8.62
C PRO A 275 -12.36 5.90 9.75
N LEU A 276 -12.17 6.74 10.79
CA LEU A 276 -13.10 6.83 11.92
C LEU A 276 -14.47 7.27 11.44
N LYS A 277 -14.53 8.33 10.63
CA LYS A 277 -15.79 8.83 10.06
C LYS A 277 -16.51 7.73 9.28
N ALA A 278 -15.80 7.01 8.42
CA ALA A 278 -16.38 5.91 7.64
C ALA A 278 -16.92 4.77 8.53
N VAL A 279 -16.24 4.46 9.63
CA VAL A 279 -16.71 3.46 10.62
C VAL A 279 -17.98 3.95 11.29
N LEU A 280 -18.00 5.19 11.79
CA LEU A 280 -19.16 5.75 12.47
C LEU A 280 -20.38 5.85 11.54
N GLU A 281 -20.22 6.33 10.32
CA GLU A 281 -21.27 6.35 9.28
C GLU A 281 -21.78 4.93 8.96
N GLY A 282 -20.87 3.97 8.86
CA GLY A 282 -21.23 2.56 8.63
C GLY A 282 -21.98 1.95 9.82
N VAL A 283 -21.65 2.32 11.05
CA VAL A 283 -22.35 1.87 12.26
C VAL A 283 -23.73 2.49 12.33
N THR A 284 -23.88 3.81 12.16
CA THR A 284 -25.20 4.48 12.20
C THR A 284 -26.13 3.95 11.12
N SER A 285 -25.58 3.57 9.96
CA SER A 285 -26.35 2.94 8.87
C SER A 285 -26.83 1.52 9.20
N LYS A 286 -26.02 0.72 9.90
CA LYS A 286 -26.35 -0.68 10.26
C LYS A 286 -27.18 -0.78 11.53
N HIS A 287 -26.97 0.15 12.44
CA HIS A 287 -27.49 0.15 13.80
C HIS A 287 -27.98 1.56 14.18
N PRO A 288 -29.14 1.98 13.65
CA PRO A 288 -29.70 3.30 13.96
C PRO A 288 -30.04 3.47 15.45
N GLU A 289 -30.18 2.38 16.21
CA GLU A 289 -30.42 2.35 17.65
C GLU A 289 -29.18 2.62 18.50
N TRP A 290 -27.98 2.60 17.90
CA TRP A 290 -26.75 2.80 18.67
C TRP A 290 -26.63 4.25 19.12
N ALA A 291 -26.63 4.42 20.44
CA ALA A 291 -26.31 5.67 21.11
C ALA A 291 -24.80 5.88 21.33
N VAL A 292 -24.39 7.10 21.67
CA VAL A 292 -23.01 7.47 22.04
C VAL A 292 -22.47 6.59 23.18
N GLY A 293 -23.32 6.15 24.11
CA GLY A 293 -22.93 5.22 25.17
C GLY A 293 -22.36 3.89 24.66
N HIS A 294 -22.83 3.40 23.51
CA HIS A 294 -22.26 2.19 22.89
C HIS A 294 -20.84 2.45 22.38
N LEU A 295 -20.61 3.58 21.70
CA LEU A 295 -19.28 3.98 21.26
C LEU A 295 -18.32 4.13 22.46
N ALA A 296 -18.76 4.82 23.51
CA ALA A 296 -17.96 5.03 24.71
C ALA A 296 -17.57 3.71 25.41
N LYS A 297 -18.47 2.71 25.44
CA LYS A 297 -18.14 1.35 25.92
C LYS A 297 -17.08 0.67 25.05
N LEU A 298 -17.16 0.81 23.73
CA LEU A 298 -16.14 0.26 22.82
C LEU A 298 -14.78 0.94 23.01
N LEU A 299 -14.77 2.28 23.12
CA LEU A 299 -13.56 3.06 23.41
C LEU A 299 -12.94 2.66 24.75
N ARG A 300 -13.75 2.41 25.78
CA ARG A 300 -13.28 1.92 27.08
C ARG A 300 -12.65 0.54 26.96
N LYS A 301 -13.28 -0.37 26.22
CA LYS A 301 -12.76 -1.73 25.97
C LYS A 301 -11.39 -1.71 25.26
N MET A 302 -11.13 -0.68 24.47
CA MET A 302 -9.83 -0.45 23.85
C MET A 302 -8.92 0.51 24.64
N GLU A 303 -9.27 0.82 25.89
CA GLU A 303 -8.47 1.66 26.80
C GLU A 303 -8.17 3.06 26.24
N ARG A 304 -9.02 3.56 25.34
CA ARG A 304 -8.93 4.91 24.75
C ARG A 304 -9.68 5.93 25.59
N ASN A 305 -9.20 6.11 26.83
CA ASN A 305 -9.79 7.04 27.79
C ASN A 305 -9.68 8.51 27.35
N ASP A 306 -8.64 8.83 26.58
CA ASP A 306 -8.45 10.10 25.90
C ASP A 306 -9.61 10.42 24.95
N ALA A 307 -10.01 9.46 24.11
CA ALA A 307 -11.15 9.61 23.21
C ALA A 307 -12.49 9.70 23.96
N ILE A 308 -12.64 9.00 25.09
CA ILE A 308 -13.84 9.12 25.93
C ILE A 308 -13.96 10.54 26.49
N ALA A 309 -12.85 11.15 26.91
CA ALA A 309 -12.86 12.53 27.40
C ALA A 309 -13.34 13.51 26.32
N VAL A 310 -13.01 13.29 25.05
CA VAL A 310 -13.53 14.12 23.93
C VAL A 310 -15.05 14.02 23.80
N LEU A 311 -15.65 12.85 24.01
CA LEU A 311 -17.11 12.68 23.96
C LEU A 311 -17.86 13.54 25.00
N THR A 312 -17.21 13.91 26.11
CA THR A 312 -17.81 14.80 27.12
C THR A 312 -18.08 16.20 26.58
N LYS A 313 -17.39 16.61 25.51
CA LYS A 313 -17.53 17.92 24.87
C LYS A 313 -18.76 18.03 23.97
N LEU A 314 -19.50 16.93 23.77
CA LEU A 314 -20.74 16.94 23.01
C LEU A 314 -21.76 17.86 23.68
N LYS A 315 -21.97 19.01 23.04
CA LYS A 315 -23.10 19.88 23.37
C LYS A 315 -24.32 19.29 22.70
N LEU A 316 -25.25 18.79 23.50
CA LEU A 316 -26.58 18.50 22.99
C LEU A 316 -27.23 19.83 22.68
N ASN A 317 -27.30 20.16 21.39
CA ASN A 317 -28.14 21.25 20.94
C ASN A 317 -29.56 20.89 21.38
N LYS A 318 -30.06 21.63 22.37
CA LYS A 318 -31.45 21.60 22.76
C LYS A 318 -32.22 21.91 21.47
N MET A 319 -32.84 20.90 20.86
CA MET A 319 -33.80 21.17 19.81
C MET A 319 -34.94 21.89 20.51
N ASP A 320 -35.03 23.20 20.30
CA ASP A 320 -36.20 23.98 20.66
C ASP A 320 -37.41 23.35 19.98
N VAL A 321 -38.25 22.69 20.79
CA VAL A 321 -39.66 22.41 20.52
C VAL A 321 -40.44 22.76 21.76
#